data_AF-A0A7H0G0Y6-F1
#
_entry.id   AF-A0A7H0G0Y6-F1
#
_cell.length_a   1.000
_cell.length_b   1.000
_cell.length_c   1.000
_cell.angle_alpha   90.00
_cell.angle_beta   90.00
_cell.angle_gamma   90.00
#
_symmetry.space_group_name_H-M   'P 1'
#
loop_
_entity.id
_entity.type
_entity.pdbx_description
1 polymer ?
#
loop_
_entity_poly.entity_id
_entity_poly.type
_entity_poly.pdbx_seq_one_letter_code
_entity_poly.pdbx_strand_id
1 'polypeptide(L)'
;MKLKLIILLSLALGLVSGAFLYSLLSLKPRQQELAAARAQGRADAEQAMADEMAALKPVVLKKVAGAENKPDGVRFAYEYVKPKNPDLEPFYKLAHDGDLLKQLPEIQAIDGLLMLPRPIKFVMAECREPNAFYSAERAEVVMCYETLQVLLERGQHLAQEQKLGDDYAQKYLAANLRFILLHETGHALIDLLEIPITGREEDAVDQLATTLMQRFAGLDESSRQTADNLRMASNWFLARSTGQYNLDAYADEHALGEQRYFNLQCLIYGRNPARYIGIVTDGDLPEARAKTCPAEARRVDKAWLRLLLPHVAPKYEMTEEKANRLFEQRERERNRNAEVPYVR
;
A
#
# COMPACT_ATOMS: atom_id res chain seq x y z
N MET A 1 -57.00 0.65 -49.90
CA MET A 1 -55.93 -0.06 -49.15
C MET A 1 -54.62 0.71 -49.02
N LYS A 2 -54.16 1.48 -50.03
CA LYS A 2 -52.83 2.15 -49.99
C LYS A 2 -52.68 3.28 -48.95
N LEU A 3 -53.73 4.05 -48.65
CA LEU A 3 -53.63 5.21 -47.73
C LEU A 3 -53.52 4.79 -46.24
N LYS A 4 -54.20 3.72 -45.82
CA LYS A 4 -54.12 3.21 -44.44
C LYS A 4 -52.73 2.62 -44.11
N LEU A 5 -52.06 2.03 -45.10
CA LEU A 5 -50.73 1.43 -44.91
C LEU A 5 -49.64 2.51 -44.74
N ILE A 6 -49.76 3.64 -45.46
CA ILE A 6 -48.83 4.77 -45.33
C ILE A 6 -48.97 5.43 -43.95
N ILE A 7 -50.20 5.64 -43.47
CA ILE A 7 -50.44 6.22 -42.14
C ILE A 7 -49.88 5.32 -41.02
N LEU A 8 -50.04 4.00 -41.13
CA LEU A 8 -49.50 3.03 -40.17
C LEU A 8 -47.96 3.00 -40.18
N LEU A 9 -47.30 3.08 -41.34
CA LEU A 9 -45.83 3.17 -41.43
C LEU A 9 -45.30 4.49 -40.86
N SER A 10 -45.98 5.61 -41.09
CA SER A 10 -45.58 6.92 -40.54
C SER A 10 -45.70 6.99 -39.02
N LEU A 11 -46.76 6.40 -38.45
CA LEU A 11 -46.94 6.28 -37.00
C LEU A 11 -45.90 5.36 -36.35
N ALA A 12 -45.55 4.24 -37.00
CA ALA A 12 -44.50 3.34 -36.54
C ALA A 12 -43.11 4.00 -36.59
N LEU A 13 -42.78 4.74 -37.64
CA LEU A 13 -41.52 5.49 -37.72
C LEU A 13 -41.43 6.59 -36.65
N GLY A 14 -42.53 7.30 -36.37
CA GLY A 14 -42.61 8.32 -35.33
C GLY A 14 -42.42 7.75 -33.91
N LEU A 15 -42.97 6.57 -33.63
CA LEU A 15 -42.82 5.91 -32.33
C LEU A 15 -41.39 5.38 -32.11
N VAL A 16 -40.76 4.81 -33.15
CA VAL A 16 -39.38 4.31 -33.07
C VAL A 16 -38.38 5.46 -32.95
N SER A 17 -38.57 6.56 -33.69
CA SER A 17 -37.72 7.75 -33.57
C SER A 17 -37.92 8.48 -32.24
N GLY A 18 -39.15 8.54 -31.72
CA GLY A 18 -39.44 9.06 -30.37
C GLY A 18 -38.78 8.26 -29.25
N ALA A 19 -38.82 6.92 -29.30
CA ALA A 19 -38.18 6.06 -28.31
C ALA A 19 -36.64 6.14 -28.36
N PHE A 20 -36.06 6.28 -29.56
CA PHE A 20 -34.62 6.44 -29.73
C PHE A 20 -34.14 7.82 -29.22
N LEU A 21 -34.89 8.89 -29.53
CA LEU A 21 -34.61 10.23 -29.02
C LEU A 21 -34.78 10.30 -27.49
N TYR A 22 -35.82 9.66 -26.94
CA TYR A 22 -36.04 9.58 -25.50
C TYR A 22 -34.91 8.81 -24.80
N SER A 23 -34.43 7.71 -25.39
CA SER A 23 -33.29 6.94 -24.88
C SER A 23 -31.99 7.75 -24.88
N LEU A 24 -31.70 8.50 -25.96
CA LEU A 24 -30.55 9.41 -26.03
C LEU A 24 -30.67 10.59 -25.06
N LEU A 25 -31.86 11.17 -24.90
CA LEU A 25 -32.14 12.26 -23.96
C LEU A 25 -32.09 11.81 -22.49
N SER A 26 -32.35 10.53 -22.21
CA SER A 26 -32.27 9.96 -20.85
C SER A 26 -30.91 9.35 -20.51
N LEU A 27 -30.08 9.03 -21.52
CA LEU A 27 -28.69 8.57 -21.32
C LEU A 27 -27.78 9.65 -20.75
N LYS A 28 -27.89 10.90 -21.25
CA LYS A 28 -26.99 11.99 -20.84
C LYS A 28 -27.18 12.43 -19.37
N PRO A 29 -28.42 12.63 -18.87
CA PRO A 29 -28.66 12.90 -17.45
C PRO A 29 -28.22 11.72 -16.58
N ARG A 30 -28.50 10.48 -16.99
CA ARG A 30 -28.09 9.27 -16.25
C ARG A 30 -26.57 9.11 -16.19
N GLN A 31 -25.85 9.46 -17.25
CA GLN A 31 -24.38 9.49 -17.26
C GLN A 31 -23.83 10.58 -16.34
N GLN A 32 -24.45 11.77 -16.32
CA GLN A 32 -24.07 12.85 -15.41
C GLN A 32 -24.34 12.49 -13.95
N GLU A 33 -25.49 11.88 -13.65
CA GLU A 33 -25.82 11.36 -12.32
C GLU A 33 -24.85 10.25 -11.89
N LEU A 34 -24.51 9.31 -12.79
CA LEU A 34 -23.50 8.29 -12.50
C LEU A 34 -22.12 8.89 -12.24
N ALA A 35 -21.73 9.90 -13.03
CA ALA A 35 -20.46 10.59 -12.88
C ALA A 35 -20.41 11.38 -11.56
N ALA A 36 -21.49 12.06 -11.20
CA ALA A 36 -21.63 12.78 -9.94
C ALA A 36 -21.63 11.83 -8.74
N ALA A 37 -22.36 10.71 -8.80
CA ALA A 37 -22.36 9.68 -7.76
C ALA A 37 -20.97 9.04 -7.59
N ARG A 38 -20.25 8.78 -8.70
CA ARG A 38 -18.85 8.33 -8.66
C ARG A 38 -17.89 9.38 -8.11
N ALA A 39 -18.14 10.66 -8.37
CA ALA A 39 -17.33 11.75 -7.80
C ALA A 39 -17.56 11.87 -6.30
N GLN A 40 -18.82 11.82 -5.84
CA GLN A 40 -19.15 11.83 -4.42
C GLN A 40 -18.59 10.59 -3.70
N GLY A 41 -18.79 9.39 -4.27
CA GLY A 41 -18.25 8.16 -3.69
C GLY A 41 -16.71 8.14 -3.62
N ARG A 42 -16.03 8.82 -4.57
CA ARG A 42 -14.57 9.03 -4.49
C ARG A 42 -14.21 9.99 -3.35
N ALA A 43 -14.89 11.12 -3.22
CA ALA A 43 -14.64 12.07 -2.14
C ALA A 43 -14.88 11.46 -0.74
N ASP A 44 -15.94 10.67 -0.59
CA ASP A 44 -16.23 9.96 0.67
C ASP A 44 -15.15 8.90 0.97
N ALA A 45 -14.68 8.19 -0.07
CA ALA A 45 -13.58 7.22 0.03
C ALA A 45 -12.24 7.89 0.39
N GLU A 46 -11.97 9.05 -0.18
CA GLU A 46 -10.80 9.88 0.09
C GLU A 46 -10.77 10.29 1.57
N GLN A 47 -11.89 10.82 2.08
CA GLN A 47 -11.97 11.21 3.50
C GLN A 47 -11.77 10.00 4.43
N ALA A 48 -12.43 8.87 4.14
CA ALA A 48 -12.32 7.67 4.96
C ALA A 48 -10.88 7.12 5.01
N MET A 49 -10.14 7.18 3.90
CA MET A 49 -8.74 6.76 3.88
C MET A 49 -7.86 7.72 4.68
N ALA A 50 -8.07 9.03 4.55
CA ALA A 50 -7.33 10.01 5.34
C ALA A 50 -7.58 9.80 6.84
N ASP A 51 -8.84 9.54 7.23
CA ASP A 51 -9.21 9.22 8.61
C ASP A 51 -8.57 7.91 9.09
N GLU A 52 -8.55 6.86 8.25
CA GLU A 52 -7.89 5.59 8.57
C GLU A 52 -6.39 5.77 8.83
N MET A 53 -5.69 6.53 7.97
CA MET A 53 -4.25 6.79 8.14
C MET A 53 -3.98 7.72 9.33
N ALA A 54 -4.80 8.75 9.54
CA ALA A 54 -4.64 9.69 10.65
C ALA A 54 -4.99 9.06 12.02
N ALA A 55 -5.81 8.00 12.04
CA ALA A 55 -6.12 7.27 13.25
C ALA A 55 -4.90 6.49 13.79
N LEU A 56 -4.00 6.06 12.89
CA LEU A 56 -2.84 5.26 13.26
C LEU A 56 -1.91 6.03 14.19
N LYS A 57 -1.63 5.44 15.35
CA LYS A 57 -0.74 6.06 16.33
C LYS A 57 0.72 5.89 15.91
N PRO A 58 1.51 6.99 15.88
CA PRO A 58 2.89 6.97 15.43
C PRO A 58 3.75 6.02 16.27
N VAL A 59 4.77 5.47 15.62
CA VAL A 59 5.85 4.78 16.31
C VAL A 59 6.83 5.79 16.88
N VAL A 60 6.93 5.84 18.20
CA VAL A 60 7.99 6.62 18.88
C VAL A 60 9.04 5.68 19.46
N LEU A 61 10.25 5.70 18.90
CA LEU A 61 11.40 4.98 19.44
C LEU A 61 12.02 5.76 20.61
N LYS A 62 12.23 5.05 21.72
CA LYS A 62 12.82 5.65 22.93
C LYS A 62 14.30 5.92 22.68
N LYS A 63 14.73 7.13 23.04
CA LYS A 63 16.14 7.52 23.10
C LYS A 63 16.87 6.68 24.15
N VAL A 64 18.16 6.46 23.94
CA VAL A 64 19.00 5.82 24.97
C VAL A 64 19.18 6.73 26.20
N ALA A 65 19.49 6.14 27.35
CA ALA A 65 19.77 6.91 28.56
C ALA A 65 20.98 7.84 28.35
N GLY A 66 20.87 9.11 28.77
CA GLY A 66 21.92 10.11 28.61
C GLY A 66 22.11 10.63 27.17
N ALA A 67 21.14 10.45 26.28
CA ALA A 67 21.24 10.84 24.87
C ALA A 67 21.04 12.34 24.57
N GLU A 68 21.02 13.20 25.59
CA GLU A 68 20.72 14.63 25.44
C GLU A 68 21.66 15.33 24.45
N ASN A 69 22.92 14.89 24.41
CA ASN A 69 23.97 15.46 23.55
C ASN A 69 24.38 14.54 22.39
N LYS A 70 23.68 13.42 22.16
CA LYS A 70 24.02 12.49 21.08
C LYS A 70 23.42 12.94 19.74
N PRO A 71 24.14 12.78 18.61
CA PRO A 71 23.61 13.08 17.28
C PRO A 71 22.27 12.36 17.02
N ASP A 72 21.30 13.11 16.49
CA ASP A 72 20.03 12.59 15.97
C ASP A 72 20.24 12.08 14.53
N GLY A 73 19.30 11.27 14.04
CA GLY A 73 19.34 10.84 12.64
C GLY A 73 18.90 11.94 11.68
N VAL A 74 19.07 11.66 10.40
CA VAL A 74 18.68 12.58 9.32
C VAL A 74 17.18 12.54 9.13
N ARG A 75 16.55 13.72 9.18
CA ARG A 75 15.12 13.87 8.95
C ARG A 75 14.80 13.80 7.46
N PHE A 76 13.68 13.19 7.13
CA PHE A 76 13.19 13.14 5.75
C PHE A 76 12.59 14.48 5.32
N ALA A 77 12.46 14.66 4.01
CA ALA A 77 11.70 15.74 3.41
C ALA A 77 10.44 15.20 2.74
N TYR A 78 9.40 16.02 2.64
CA TYR A 78 8.10 15.63 2.13
C TYR A 78 7.57 16.73 1.20
N GLU A 79 7.05 16.34 0.05
CA GLU A 79 6.49 17.27 -0.93
C GLU A 79 5.24 16.69 -1.61
N TYR A 80 4.23 17.52 -1.75
CA TYR A 80 3.02 17.23 -2.53
C TYR A 80 2.97 18.23 -3.68
N VAL A 81 3.23 17.75 -4.90
CA VAL A 81 3.29 18.60 -6.09
C VAL A 81 1.90 18.72 -6.68
N LYS A 82 1.36 19.95 -6.74
CA LYS A 82 0.03 20.17 -7.31
C LYS A 82 -0.03 19.65 -8.78
N PRO A 83 -1.02 18.80 -9.13
CA PRO A 83 -1.13 18.27 -10.48
C PRO A 83 -1.53 19.36 -11.46
N LYS A 84 -1.12 19.19 -12.72
CA LYS A 84 -1.57 19.99 -13.86
C LYS A 84 -2.88 19.44 -14.42
N ASN A 85 -3.06 18.12 -14.39
CA ASN A 85 -4.28 17.47 -14.80
C ASN A 85 -5.38 17.67 -13.72
N PRO A 86 -6.49 18.36 -14.03
CA PRO A 86 -7.57 18.57 -13.07
C PRO A 86 -8.24 17.27 -12.60
N ASP A 87 -8.16 16.18 -13.37
CA ASP A 87 -8.71 14.89 -12.99
C ASP A 87 -7.97 14.24 -11.80
N LEU A 88 -6.73 14.69 -11.54
CA LEU A 88 -5.90 14.23 -10.42
C LEU A 88 -6.01 15.12 -9.17
N GLU A 89 -6.72 16.25 -9.24
CA GLU A 89 -6.91 17.15 -8.09
C GLU A 89 -7.53 16.44 -6.85
N PRO A 90 -8.49 15.49 -6.98
CA PRO A 90 -8.99 14.75 -5.83
C PRO A 90 -7.90 13.92 -5.13
N PHE A 91 -7.04 13.24 -5.89
CA PHE A 91 -5.92 12.46 -5.34
C PHE A 91 -4.82 13.34 -4.75
N TYR A 92 -4.59 14.53 -5.31
CA TYR A 92 -3.73 15.54 -4.70
C TYR A 92 -4.27 16.00 -3.36
N LYS A 93 -5.56 16.34 -3.26
CA LYS A 93 -6.18 16.78 -2.00
C LYS A 93 -6.15 15.66 -0.97
N LEU A 94 -6.50 14.45 -1.36
CA LEU A 94 -6.37 13.26 -0.52
C LEU A 94 -4.95 13.12 0.05
N ALA A 95 -3.94 13.25 -0.82
CA ALA A 95 -2.54 13.15 -0.43
C ALA A 95 -2.07 14.28 0.50
N HIS A 96 -2.34 15.52 0.10
CA HIS A 96 -1.88 16.74 0.72
C HIS A 96 -2.63 17.04 2.03
N ASP A 97 -3.97 17.02 1.99
CA ASP A 97 -4.81 17.38 3.14
C ASP A 97 -4.78 16.27 4.20
N GLY A 98 -4.64 15.01 3.78
CA GLY A 98 -4.44 13.86 4.66
C GLY A 98 -3.00 13.65 5.13
N ASP A 99 -2.03 14.43 4.64
CA ASP A 99 -0.59 14.31 4.93
C ASP A 99 -0.06 12.86 4.80
N LEU A 100 -0.49 12.15 3.76
CA LEU A 100 -0.35 10.69 3.69
C LEU A 100 1.08 10.17 3.81
N LEU A 101 2.07 10.87 3.24
CA LEU A 101 3.47 10.48 3.32
C LEU A 101 3.96 10.48 4.78
N LYS A 102 3.54 11.47 5.58
CA LYS A 102 3.94 11.58 6.98
C LYS A 102 3.07 10.78 7.92
N GLN A 103 1.85 10.39 7.54
CA GLN A 103 0.95 9.62 8.42
C GLN A 103 1.28 8.12 8.46
N LEU A 104 2.15 7.61 7.59
CA LEU A 104 2.55 6.21 7.61
C LEU A 104 3.40 5.87 8.86
N PRO A 105 2.96 4.95 9.73
CA PRO A 105 3.67 4.63 10.97
C PRO A 105 5.11 4.18 10.76
N GLU A 106 5.37 3.43 9.69
CA GLU A 106 6.72 2.97 9.31
C GLU A 106 7.64 4.11 8.93
N ILE A 107 7.14 5.06 8.13
CA ILE A 107 7.92 6.21 7.69
C ILE A 107 8.24 7.10 8.89
N GLN A 108 7.24 7.37 9.74
CA GLN A 108 7.44 8.09 11.01
C GLN A 108 8.43 7.39 11.93
N ALA A 109 8.40 6.04 11.98
CA ALA A 109 9.30 5.24 12.81
C ALA A 109 10.76 5.44 12.44
N ILE A 110 11.05 5.56 11.15
CA ILE A 110 12.41 5.59 10.60
C ILE A 110 12.88 7.02 10.27
N ASP A 111 11.99 8.00 10.18
CA ASP A 111 12.32 9.41 10.00
C ASP A 111 13.14 9.94 11.19
N GLY A 112 14.39 10.31 10.93
CA GLY A 112 15.35 10.72 11.96
C GLY A 112 15.89 9.57 12.82
N LEU A 113 15.60 8.31 12.47
CA LEU A 113 16.18 7.15 13.15
C LEU A 113 17.57 6.83 12.62
N LEU A 114 17.79 7.02 11.31
CA LEU A 114 18.98 6.57 10.61
C LEU A 114 19.93 7.75 10.30
N MET A 115 21.23 7.47 10.36
CA MET A 115 22.27 8.33 9.81
C MET A 115 22.34 8.09 8.31
N LEU A 116 21.88 9.07 7.54
CA LEU A 116 21.93 9.06 6.08
C LEU A 116 22.96 10.07 5.58
N PRO A 117 23.60 9.86 4.42
CA PRO A 117 24.47 10.86 3.81
C PRO A 117 23.70 12.12 3.37
N ARG A 118 22.41 11.97 3.07
CA ARG A 118 21.47 13.06 2.76
C ARG A 118 20.02 12.63 3.04
N PRO A 119 19.08 13.56 3.22
CA PRO A 119 17.67 13.23 3.42
C PRO A 119 17.08 12.44 2.25
N ILE A 120 16.26 11.43 2.55
CA ILE A 120 15.29 10.88 1.61
C ILE A 120 14.15 11.89 1.50
N LYS A 121 13.76 12.23 0.27
CA LYS A 121 12.63 13.11 0.00
C LYS A 121 11.47 12.31 -0.57
N PHE A 122 10.37 12.27 0.16
CA PHE A 122 9.13 11.65 -0.28
C PHE A 122 8.32 12.65 -1.09
N VAL A 123 7.90 12.27 -2.29
CA VAL A 123 7.19 13.13 -3.22
C VAL A 123 5.92 12.43 -3.69
N MET A 124 4.78 13.12 -3.64
CA MET A 124 3.61 12.73 -4.42
C MET A 124 3.40 13.73 -5.55
N ALA A 125 3.20 13.24 -6.77
CA ALA A 125 3.12 14.08 -7.96
C ALA A 125 2.32 13.42 -9.10
N GLU A 126 1.96 14.21 -10.11
CA GLU A 126 1.50 13.71 -11.41
C GLU A 126 2.69 13.17 -12.21
N CYS A 127 2.60 11.93 -12.70
CA CYS A 127 3.67 11.26 -13.46
C CYS A 127 3.32 10.97 -14.92
N ARG A 128 2.07 11.20 -15.32
CA ARG A 128 1.44 10.83 -16.61
C ARG A 128 1.10 9.35 -16.77
N GLU A 129 1.63 8.48 -15.91
CA GLU A 129 1.29 7.07 -15.86
C GLU A 129 1.26 6.55 -14.41
N PRO A 130 0.47 5.50 -14.11
CA PRO A 130 0.49 4.86 -12.81
C PRO A 130 1.87 4.26 -12.54
N ASN A 131 2.62 4.84 -11.60
CA ASN A 131 3.93 4.38 -11.18
C ASN A 131 4.28 4.75 -9.73
N ALA A 132 5.33 4.15 -9.21
CA ALA A 132 6.07 4.61 -8.04
C ALA A 132 7.53 4.22 -8.27
N PHE A 133 8.47 5.05 -7.82
CA PHE A 133 9.88 4.78 -8.06
C PHE A 133 10.79 5.54 -7.10
N TYR A 134 11.97 4.97 -6.86
CA TYR A 134 13.10 5.65 -6.27
C TYR A 134 14.00 6.31 -7.33
N SER A 135 14.34 7.58 -7.13
CA SER A 135 15.30 8.33 -7.94
C SER A 135 16.62 8.48 -7.19
N ALA A 136 17.61 7.64 -7.54
CA ALA A 136 18.94 7.65 -6.92
C ALA A 136 19.66 9.01 -7.06
N GLU A 137 19.53 9.70 -8.19
CA GLU A 137 20.16 11.01 -8.38
C GLU A 137 19.71 12.04 -7.32
N ARG A 138 18.41 12.04 -7.01
CA ARG A 138 17.79 13.05 -6.14
C ARG A 138 17.51 12.57 -4.72
N ALA A 139 17.72 11.27 -4.44
CA ALA A 139 17.26 10.62 -3.22
C ALA A 139 15.75 10.82 -3.00
N GLU A 140 14.97 10.73 -4.08
CA GLU A 140 13.52 10.96 -4.05
C GLU A 140 12.75 9.64 -4.17
N VAL A 141 11.86 9.37 -3.22
CA VAL A 141 10.83 8.33 -3.35
C VAL A 141 9.57 8.99 -3.88
N VAL A 142 9.18 8.64 -5.11
CA VAL A 142 8.07 9.27 -5.82
C VAL A 142 6.88 8.32 -5.90
N MET A 143 5.71 8.78 -5.47
CA MET A 143 4.44 8.09 -5.63
C MET A 143 3.51 8.90 -6.53
N CYS A 144 3.08 8.31 -7.64
CA CYS A 144 2.26 8.99 -8.64
C CYS A 144 0.78 9.02 -8.24
N TYR A 145 0.08 10.14 -8.45
CA TYR A 145 -1.36 10.22 -8.16
C TYR A 145 -2.19 9.24 -9.00
N GLU A 146 -1.72 8.93 -10.20
CA GLU A 146 -2.30 7.92 -11.08
C GLU A 146 -2.29 6.52 -10.44
N THR A 147 -1.31 6.23 -9.59
CA THR A 147 -1.24 4.95 -8.86
C THR A 147 -2.34 4.87 -7.80
N LEU A 148 -2.60 5.95 -7.07
CA LEU A 148 -3.71 6.00 -6.11
C LEU A 148 -5.04 5.75 -6.81
N GLN A 149 -5.23 6.36 -7.99
CA GLN A 149 -6.42 6.15 -8.79
C GLN A 149 -6.61 4.66 -9.16
N VAL A 150 -5.59 4.03 -9.75
CA VAL A 150 -5.68 2.63 -10.18
C VAL A 150 -5.89 1.69 -9.01
N LEU A 151 -5.25 1.94 -7.87
CA LEU A 151 -5.44 1.15 -6.66
C LEU A 151 -6.87 1.26 -6.12
N LEU A 152 -7.42 2.48 -6.07
CA LEU A 152 -8.80 2.69 -5.63
C LEU A 152 -9.81 2.00 -6.56
N GLU A 153 -9.65 2.16 -7.87
CA GLU A 153 -10.51 1.53 -8.88
C GLU A 153 -10.47 0.00 -8.78
N ARG A 154 -9.28 -0.57 -8.59
CA ARG A 154 -9.11 -2.01 -8.38
C ARG A 154 -9.77 -2.48 -7.07
N GLY A 155 -9.58 -1.74 -5.99
CA GLY A 155 -10.22 -2.04 -4.71
C GLY A 155 -11.76 -2.05 -4.83
N GLN A 156 -12.33 -1.09 -5.56
CA GLN A 156 -13.78 -1.06 -5.84
C GLN A 156 -14.25 -2.26 -6.67
N HIS A 157 -13.47 -2.65 -7.68
CA HIS A 157 -13.78 -3.82 -8.50
C HIS A 157 -13.80 -5.11 -7.67
N LEU A 158 -12.76 -5.34 -6.88
CA LEU A 158 -12.66 -6.50 -5.98
C LEU A 158 -13.80 -6.51 -4.95
N ALA A 159 -14.14 -5.35 -4.39
CA ALA A 159 -15.26 -5.24 -3.45
C ALA A 159 -16.59 -5.67 -4.08
N GLN A 160 -16.85 -5.27 -5.33
CA GLN A 160 -18.06 -5.65 -6.06
C GLN A 160 -18.08 -7.13 -6.42
N GLU A 161 -16.99 -7.67 -6.96
CA GLU A 161 -16.89 -9.07 -7.38
C GLU A 161 -17.06 -10.04 -6.22
N GLN A 162 -16.44 -9.72 -5.08
CA GLN A 162 -16.39 -10.59 -3.91
C GLN A 162 -17.45 -10.22 -2.86
N LYS A 163 -18.28 -9.20 -3.12
CA LYS A 163 -19.32 -8.69 -2.20
C LYS A 163 -18.75 -8.30 -0.83
N LEU A 164 -17.63 -7.59 -0.85
CA LEU A 164 -16.95 -7.10 0.35
C LEU A 164 -17.59 -5.79 0.83
N GLY A 165 -17.22 -5.35 2.03
CA GLY A 165 -17.75 -4.11 2.62
C GLY A 165 -17.38 -2.87 1.81
N ASP A 166 -18.19 -1.82 1.98
CA ASP A 166 -18.03 -0.54 1.26
C ASP A 166 -16.70 0.17 1.57
N ASP A 167 -16.04 -0.20 2.67
CA ASP A 167 -14.74 0.31 3.12
C ASP A 167 -13.53 -0.46 2.55
N TYR A 168 -13.76 -1.51 1.76
CA TYR A 168 -12.70 -2.38 1.27
C TYR A 168 -11.77 -1.66 0.29
N ALA A 169 -12.31 -0.80 -0.58
CA ALA A 169 -11.51 -0.12 -1.59
C ALA A 169 -10.46 0.81 -0.97
N GLN A 170 -10.82 1.44 0.15
CA GLN A 170 -10.00 2.37 0.92
C GLN A 170 -8.91 1.61 1.65
N LYS A 171 -9.26 0.49 2.31
CA LYS A 171 -8.29 -0.41 2.93
C LYS A 171 -7.31 -0.97 1.90
N TYR A 172 -7.80 -1.36 0.72
CA TYR A 172 -6.97 -1.84 -0.37
C TYR A 172 -5.98 -0.75 -0.85
N LEU A 173 -6.47 0.47 -1.04
CA LEU A 173 -5.64 1.63 -1.40
C LEU A 173 -4.58 1.90 -0.32
N ALA A 174 -4.96 2.00 0.95
CA ALA A 174 -4.06 2.28 2.06
C ALA A 174 -2.99 1.19 2.22
N ALA A 175 -3.39 -0.08 2.16
CA ALA A 175 -2.47 -1.21 2.24
C ALA A 175 -1.42 -1.20 1.12
N ASN A 176 -1.85 -0.97 -0.13
CA ASN A 176 -0.96 -0.93 -1.27
C ASN A 176 -0.07 0.31 -1.29
N LEU A 177 -0.62 1.49 -0.96
CA LEU A 177 0.15 2.73 -0.85
C LEU A 177 1.30 2.56 0.16
N ARG A 178 1.00 2.02 1.34
CA ARG A 178 1.98 1.74 2.39
C ARG A 178 3.05 0.76 1.92
N PHE A 179 2.65 -0.37 1.32
CA PHE A 179 3.61 -1.37 0.85
C PHE A 179 4.53 -0.80 -0.24
N ILE A 180 3.98 -0.16 -1.26
CA ILE A 180 4.75 0.37 -2.40
C ILE A 180 5.70 1.48 -1.93
N LEU A 181 5.25 2.42 -1.09
CA LEU A 181 6.14 3.45 -0.55
C LEU A 181 7.31 2.85 0.25
N LEU A 182 7.06 1.79 1.01
CA LEU A 182 8.12 1.12 1.79
C LEU A 182 9.05 0.29 0.92
N HIS A 183 8.54 -0.26 -0.19
CA HIS A 183 9.34 -0.92 -1.21
C HIS A 183 10.33 0.09 -1.84
N GLU A 184 9.84 1.25 -2.31
CA GLU A 184 10.71 2.31 -2.84
C GLU A 184 11.66 2.90 -1.79
N THR A 185 11.21 2.99 -0.53
CA THR A 185 12.08 3.35 0.59
C THR A 185 13.21 2.34 0.78
N GLY A 186 12.95 1.06 0.48
CA GLY A 186 13.97 0.03 0.51
C GLY A 186 15.09 0.29 -0.50
N HIS A 187 14.77 0.66 -1.74
CA HIS A 187 15.77 1.08 -2.72
C HIS A 187 16.56 2.28 -2.22
N ALA A 188 15.88 3.29 -1.66
CA ALA A 188 16.53 4.47 -1.11
C ALA A 188 17.51 4.12 0.03
N LEU A 189 17.14 3.21 0.93
CA LEU A 189 18.00 2.78 2.02
C LEU A 189 19.17 1.94 1.53
N ILE A 190 18.97 1.08 0.54
CA ILE A 190 20.04 0.28 -0.06
C ILE A 190 21.08 1.19 -0.71
N ASP A 191 20.64 2.13 -1.54
CA ASP A 191 21.50 3.08 -2.24
C ASP A 191 22.25 4.01 -1.26
N LEU A 192 21.53 4.69 -0.36
CA LEU A 192 22.12 5.71 0.50
C LEU A 192 23.00 5.14 1.63
N LEU A 193 22.76 3.91 2.07
CA LEU A 193 23.55 3.26 3.12
C LEU A 193 24.55 2.25 2.56
N GLU A 194 24.62 2.10 1.24
CA GLU A 194 25.46 1.13 0.52
C GLU A 194 25.26 -0.31 1.05
N ILE A 195 23.99 -0.69 1.27
CA ILE A 195 23.65 -2.01 1.83
C ILE A 195 23.96 -3.08 0.77
N PRO A 196 24.78 -4.10 1.10
CA PRO A 196 25.14 -5.12 0.13
C PRO A 196 23.97 -6.07 -0.15
N ILE A 197 23.66 -6.27 -1.44
CA ILE A 197 22.67 -7.22 -1.94
C ILE A 197 23.35 -8.27 -2.82
N THR A 198 23.13 -9.55 -2.52
CA THR A 198 23.72 -10.68 -3.26
C THR A 198 22.69 -11.50 -4.04
N GLY A 199 21.45 -11.02 -4.12
CA GLY A 199 20.33 -11.65 -4.81
C GLY A 199 19.57 -10.63 -5.65
N ARG A 200 18.28 -10.87 -5.87
CA ARG A 200 17.39 -9.88 -6.52
C ARG A 200 17.10 -8.76 -5.53
N GLU A 201 17.37 -7.52 -5.93
CA GLU A 201 17.11 -6.35 -5.09
C GLU A 201 15.61 -6.20 -4.81
N GLU A 202 14.77 -6.38 -5.84
CA GLU A 202 13.31 -6.38 -5.75
C GLU A 202 12.75 -7.30 -4.65
N ASP A 203 13.26 -8.53 -4.55
CA ASP A 203 12.84 -9.47 -3.51
C ASP A 203 13.32 -9.01 -2.12
N ALA A 204 14.47 -8.35 -2.05
CA ALA A 204 15.03 -7.82 -0.82
C ALA A 204 14.21 -6.62 -0.32
N VAL A 205 13.80 -5.70 -1.20
CA VAL A 205 12.98 -4.55 -0.80
C VAL A 205 11.54 -4.96 -0.48
N ASP A 206 10.98 -5.99 -1.12
CA ASP A 206 9.70 -6.61 -0.69
C ASP A 206 9.78 -7.18 0.72
N GLN A 207 10.89 -7.87 1.03
CA GLN A 207 11.17 -8.38 2.37
C GLN A 207 11.29 -7.25 3.39
N LEU A 208 11.97 -6.16 3.03
CA LEU A 208 12.11 -4.99 3.90
C LEU A 208 10.76 -4.32 4.15
N ALA A 209 9.98 -4.05 3.11
CA ALA A 209 8.65 -3.45 3.23
C ALA A 209 7.75 -4.28 4.16
N THR A 210 7.74 -5.61 3.96
CA THR A 210 7.03 -6.54 4.85
C THR A 210 7.52 -6.45 6.29
N THR A 211 8.84 -6.44 6.48
CA THR A 211 9.46 -6.37 7.81
C THR A 211 9.11 -5.05 8.51
N LEU A 212 9.19 -3.92 7.79
CA LEU A 212 8.86 -2.60 8.32
C LEU A 212 7.40 -2.56 8.75
N MET A 213 6.47 -2.96 7.88
CA MET A 213 5.04 -3.02 8.23
C MET A 213 4.81 -3.86 9.48
N GLN A 214 5.39 -5.06 9.56
CA GLN A 214 5.19 -5.95 10.71
C GLN A 214 5.82 -5.42 12.02
N ARG A 215 6.97 -4.73 11.94
CA ARG A 215 7.75 -4.26 13.10
C ARG A 215 7.31 -2.87 13.59
N PHE A 216 6.82 -2.04 12.67
CA PHE A 216 6.56 -0.62 12.88
C PHE A 216 5.14 -0.19 12.53
N ALA A 217 4.18 -1.11 12.41
CA ALA A 217 2.76 -0.73 12.38
C ALA A 217 2.37 0.13 13.59
N GLY A 218 1.29 0.91 13.40
CA GLY A 218 0.71 1.78 14.43
C GLY A 218 0.38 1.03 15.71
N LEU A 219 0.39 1.73 16.85
CA LEU A 219 0.15 1.11 18.17
C LEU A 219 -1.30 0.63 18.38
N ASP A 220 -2.20 1.07 17.52
CA ASP A 220 -3.62 0.75 17.43
C ASP A 220 -3.94 -0.27 16.32
N GLU A 221 -2.95 -0.65 15.51
CA GLU A 221 -3.08 -1.69 14.48
C GLU A 221 -2.59 -3.03 15.03
N SER A 222 -3.48 -4.02 15.16
CA SER A 222 -3.11 -5.37 15.60
C SER A 222 -2.22 -6.08 14.59
N SER A 223 -1.49 -7.10 15.06
CA SER A 223 -0.66 -7.93 14.17
C SER A 223 -1.50 -8.71 13.15
N ARG A 224 -2.80 -8.93 13.42
CA ARG A 224 -3.72 -9.53 12.44
C ARG A 224 -4.10 -8.51 11.37
N GLN A 225 -4.48 -7.29 11.75
CA GLN A 225 -4.79 -6.22 10.79
C GLN A 225 -3.58 -5.92 9.88
N THR A 226 -2.36 -5.85 10.44
CA THR A 226 -1.15 -5.68 9.62
C THR A 226 -0.93 -6.83 8.65
N ALA A 227 -1.19 -8.07 9.07
CA ALA A 227 -1.10 -9.23 8.17
C ALA A 227 -2.17 -9.18 7.07
N ASP A 228 -3.40 -8.79 7.40
CA ASP A 228 -4.48 -8.65 6.42
C ASP A 228 -4.18 -7.51 5.43
N ASN A 229 -3.62 -6.39 5.89
CA ASN A 229 -3.11 -5.30 5.04
C ASN A 229 -2.03 -5.81 4.08
N LEU A 230 -1.04 -6.57 4.56
CA LEU A 230 -0.04 -7.18 3.71
C LEU A 230 -0.63 -8.17 2.69
N ARG A 231 -1.67 -8.94 3.06
CA ARG A 231 -2.39 -9.84 2.13
C ARG A 231 -3.18 -9.05 1.07
N MET A 232 -3.77 -7.92 1.44
CA MET A 232 -4.44 -7.02 0.48
C MET A 232 -3.42 -6.39 -0.48
N ALA A 233 -2.25 -5.98 0.03
CA ALA A 233 -1.17 -5.46 -0.80
C ALA A 233 -0.63 -6.55 -1.74
N SER A 234 -0.43 -7.79 -1.27
CA SER A 234 0.10 -8.87 -2.12
C SER A 234 -0.84 -9.24 -3.27
N ASN A 235 -2.16 -9.04 -3.12
CA ASN A 235 -3.13 -9.24 -4.21
C ASN A 235 -2.89 -8.31 -5.42
N TRP A 236 -2.15 -7.21 -5.26
CA TRP A 236 -1.71 -6.39 -6.38
C TRP A 236 -0.70 -7.10 -7.28
N PHE A 237 0.17 -7.95 -6.74
CA PHE A 237 1.11 -8.73 -7.55
C PHE A 237 0.41 -9.67 -8.51
N LEU A 238 -0.81 -10.10 -8.16
CA LEU A 238 -1.64 -10.95 -9.01
C LEU A 238 -2.46 -10.15 -10.02
N ALA A 239 -2.38 -8.82 -10.04
CA ALA A 239 -3.23 -7.97 -10.89
C ALA A 239 -3.07 -8.22 -12.39
N ARG A 240 -1.86 -8.60 -12.80
CA ARG A 240 -1.51 -8.89 -14.20
C ARG A 240 -1.14 -10.36 -14.39
N SER A 241 -1.38 -11.21 -13.38
CA SER A 241 -1.11 -12.65 -13.48
C SER A 241 -2.09 -13.28 -14.46
N THR A 242 -1.54 -13.93 -15.48
CA THR A 242 -2.30 -14.72 -16.47
C THR A 242 -1.96 -16.21 -16.39
N GLY A 243 -0.94 -16.57 -15.62
CA GLY A 243 -0.31 -17.90 -15.67
C GLY A 243 0.37 -18.21 -17.01
N GLN A 244 0.44 -17.26 -17.93
CA GLN A 244 1.02 -17.41 -19.26
C GLN A 244 2.06 -16.31 -19.50
N TYR A 245 3.33 -16.70 -19.48
CA TYR A 245 4.47 -15.78 -19.53
C TYR A 245 5.24 -15.93 -20.84
N ASN A 246 5.57 -14.79 -21.45
CA ASN A 246 6.58 -14.75 -22.51
C ASN A 246 8.00 -14.77 -21.89
N LEU A 247 9.03 -14.89 -22.73
CA LEU A 247 10.41 -14.94 -22.24
C LEU A 247 10.85 -13.65 -21.54
N ASP A 248 10.31 -12.50 -21.94
CA ASP A 248 10.64 -11.20 -21.35
C ASP A 248 10.26 -11.13 -19.87
N ALA A 249 9.12 -11.73 -19.49
CA ALA A 249 8.69 -11.78 -18.10
C ALA A 249 9.67 -12.52 -17.17
N TYR A 250 10.49 -13.43 -17.71
CA TYR A 250 11.53 -14.13 -16.94
C TYR A 250 12.84 -13.34 -16.86
N ALA A 251 13.04 -12.34 -17.72
CA ALA A 251 14.19 -11.44 -17.74
C ALA A 251 13.94 -10.13 -16.97
N ASP A 252 12.70 -9.89 -16.54
CA ASP A 252 12.31 -8.74 -15.72
C ASP A 252 13.07 -8.71 -14.38
N GLU A 253 13.36 -7.50 -13.90
CA GLU A 253 14.05 -7.28 -12.63
C GLU A 253 13.18 -7.69 -11.43
N HIS A 254 11.85 -7.61 -11.56
CA HIS A 254 10.88 -8.11 -10.60
C HIS A 254 10.60 -9.59 -10.80
N ALA A 255 10.48 -10.33 -9.69
CA ALA A 255 10.01 -11.72 -9.77
C ALA A 255 8.58 -11.76 -10.32
N LEU A 256 8.19 -12.92 -10.85
CA LEU A 256 6.82 -13.11 -11.33
C LEU A 256 5.83 -12.77 -10.21
N GLY A 257 4.72 -12.16 -10.56
CA GLY A 257 3.75 -11.66 -9.57
C GLY A 257 3.30 -12.74 -8.57
N GLU A 258 3.13 -13.98 -9.01
CA GLU A 258 2.79 -15.11 -8.15
C GLU A 258 3.94 -15.51 -7.21
N GLN A 259 5.19 -15.40 -7.67
CA GLN A 259 6.35 -15.66 -6.81
C GLN A 259 6.42 -14.62 -5.69
N ARG A 260 6.26 -13.33 -6.03
CA ARG A 260 6.19 -12.24 -5.05
C ARG A 260 5.04 -12.45 -4.07
N TYR A 261 3.86 -12.82 -4.56
CA TYR A 261 2.71 -13.16 -3.73
C TYR A 261 3.04 -14.26 -2.71
N PHE A 262 3.48 -15.44 -3.16
CA PHE A 262 3.77 -16.55 -2.26
C PHE A 262 4.94 -16.28 -1.32
N ASN A 263 5.92 -15.47 -1.73
CA ASN A 263 7.00 -15.01 -0.85
C ASN A 263 6.44 -14.14 0.28
N LEU A 264 5.56 -13.18 -0.02
CA LEU A 264 4.91 -12.36 1.01
C LEU A 264 4.07 -13.21 1.97
N GLN A 265 3.22 -14.11 1.45
CA GLN A 265 2.41 -15.01 2.28
C GLN A 265 3.31 -15.87 3.21
N CYS A 266 4.46 -16.31 2.71
CA CYS A 266 5.43 -17.07 3.48
C CYS A 266 6.06 -16.24 4.61
N LEU A 267 6.44 -14.98 4.36
CA LEU A 267 6.96 -14.09 5.41
C LEU A 267 5.91 -13.77 6.48
N ILE A 268 4.66 -13.54 6.08
CA ILE A 268 3.55 -13.31 7.01
C ILE A 268 3.31 -14.55 7.88
N TYR A 269 3.07 -15.71 7.25
CA TYR A 269 2.81 -16.96 7.94
C TYR A 269 3.97 -17.36 8.85
N GLY A 270 5.20 -17.27 8.35
CA GLY A 270 6.42 -17.70 9.04
C GLY A 270 6.68 -16.98 10.35
N ARG A 271 6.22 -15.74 10.48
CA ARG A 271 6.40 -14.96 11.70
C ARG A 271 5.60 -15.50 12.89
N ASN A 272 4.36 -15.94 12.66
CA ASN A 272 3.54 -16.57 13.69
C ASN A 272 2.57 -17.60 13.08
N PRO A 273 3.03 -18.83 12.83
CA PRO A 273 2.21 -19.87 12.19
C PRO A 273 0.92 -20.19 12.93
N ALA A 274 0.93 -20.12 14.26
CA ALA A 274 -0.25 -20.38 15.09
C ALA A 274 -1.32 -19.29 14.89
N ARG A 275 -0.90 -18.03 14.74
CA ARG A 275 -1.82 -16.90 14.52
C ARG A 275 -2.36 -16.85 13.10
N TYR A 276 -1.54 -17.22 12.12
CA TYR A 276 -1.82 -17.05 10.70
C TYR A 276 -2.11 -18.37 9.96
N ILE A 277 -2.57 -19.39 10.69
CA ILE A 277 -2.92 -20.70 10.11
C ILE A 277 -3.91 -20.60 8.94
N GLY A 278 -4.78 -19.58 8.98
CA GLY A 278 -5.71 -19.21 7.91
C GLY A 278 -5.06 -19.12 6.53
N ILE A 279 -3.84 -18.56 6.44
CA ILE A 279 -3.13 -18.41 5.16
C ILE A 279 -2.90 -19.77 4.47
N VAL A 280 -2.69 -20.84 5.24
CA VAL A 280 -2.54 -22.19 4.67
C VAL A 280 -3.91 -22.85 4.45
N THR A 281 -4.83 -22.74 5.41
CA THR A 281 -6.14 -23.41 5.32
C THR A 281 -7.05 -22.81 4.25
N ASP A 282 -6.89 -21.52 3.96
CA ASP A 282 -7.67 -20.80 2.94
C ASP A 282 -7.10 -21.00 1.52
N GLY A 283 -5.92 -21.63 1.41
CA GLY A 283 -5.27 -21.94 0.13
C GLY A 283 -4.29 -20.88 -0.40
N ASP A 284 -4.07 -19.79 0.34
CA ASP A 284 -3.15 -18.72 -0.05
C ASP A 284 -1.67 -19.13 0.00
N LEU A 285 -1.34 -20.19 0.73
CA LEU A 285 0.02 -20.72 0.86
C LEU A 285 -0.01 -22.25 0.86
N PRO A 286 0.63 -22.92 -0.12
CA PRO A 286 0.72 -24.37 -0.14
C PRO A 286 1.39 -24.91 1.12
N GLU A 287 0.85 -25.99 1.69
CA GLU A 287 1.37 -26.61 2.93
C GLU A 287 2.87 -26.95 2.83
N ALA A 288 3.31 -27.41 1.64
CA ALA A 288 4.72 -27.71 1.39
C ALA A 288 5.62 -26.48 1.53
N ARG A 289 5.19 -25.31 1.03
CA ARG A 289 5.93 -24.04 1.17
C ARG A 289 5.94 -23.58 2.62
N ALA A 290 4.79 -23.65 3.29
CA ALA A 290 4.58 -23.22 4.67
C ALA A 290 5.58 -23.84 5.67
N LYS A 291 6.03 -25.09 5.45
CA LYS A 291 7.01 -25.78 6.29
C LYS A 291 8.35 -25.03 6.44
N THR A 292 8.76 -24.28 5.42
CA THR A 292 10.04 -23.55 5.40
C THR A 292 9.92 -22.11 5.90
N CYS A 293 8.71 -21.55 5.85
CA CYS A 293 8.44 -20.15 6.09
C CYS A 293 8.88 -19.63 7.47
N PRO A 294 8.74 -20.37 8.59
CA PRO A 294 9.22 -19.88 9.88
C PRO A 294 10.73 -19.63 9.93
N ALA A 295 11.52 -20.47 9.26
CA ALA A 295 12.96 -20.28 9.18
C ALA A 295 13.33 -19.10 8.26
N GLU A 296 12.58 -18.93 7.17
CA GLU A 296 12.74 -17.84 6.22
C GLU A 296 12.42 -16.48 6.84
N ALA A 297 11.23 -16.32 7.44
CA ALA A 297 10.82 -15.08 8.11
C ALA A 297 11.83 -14.66 9.19
N ARG A 298 12.29 -15.60 10.03
CA ARG A 298 13.33 -15.31 11.04
C ARG A 298 14.65 -14.88 10.43
N ARG A 299 15.05 -15.46 9.29
CA ARG A 299 16.28 -15.09 8.59
C ARG A 299 16.19 -13.69 8.03
N VAL A 300 15.07 -13.37 7.38
CA VAL A 300 14.79 -12.06 6.79
C VAL A 300 14.77 -10.97 7.86
N ASP A 301 13.97 -11.15 8.92
CA ASP A 301 13.89 -10.22 10.06
C ASP A 301 15.28 -9.93 10.64
N LYS A 302 16.07 -11.00 10.85
CA LYS A 302 17.41 -10.90 11.42
C LYS A 302 18.40 -10.23 10.47
N ALA A 303 18.32 -10.52 9.18
CA ALA A 303 19.18 -9.92 8.17
C ALA A 303 18.94 -8.40 8.09
N TRP A 304 17.69 -7.98 7.89
CA TRP A 304 17.35 -6.55 7.81
C TRP A 304 17.67 -5.78 9.09
N LEU A 305 17.40 -6.38 10.26
CA LEU A 305 17.81 -5.77 11.52
C LEU A 305 19.33 -5.55 11.58
N ARG A 306 20.13 -6.55 11.20
CA ARG A 306 21.59 -6.44 11.21
C ARG A 306 22.15 -5.47 10.18
N LEU A 307 21.51 -5.37 9.02
CA LEU A 307 21.91 -4.44 7.97
C LEU A 307 21.63 -2.99 8.39
N LEU A 308 20.50 -2.72 9.06
CA LEU A 308 20.10 -1.36 9.43
C LEU A 308 20.69 -0.87 10.75
N LEU A 309 20.92 -1.76 11.74
CA LEU A 309 21.42 -1.37 13.06
C LEU A 309 22.70 -0.50 13.06
N PRO A 310 23.72 -0.79 12.23
CA PRO A 310 24.93 0.04 12.14
C PRO A 310 24.67 1.49 11.72
N HIS A 311 23.54 1.75 11.06
CA HIS A 311 23.16 3.07 10.56
C HIS A 311 22.18 3.79 11.50
N VAL A 312 21.75 3.18 12.60
CA VAL A 312 20.88 3.84 13.59
C VAL A 312 21.66 4.94 14.30
N ALA A 313 21.06 6.12 14.41
CA ALA A 313 21.68 7.27 15.05
C ALA A 313 22.08 6.97 16.50
N PRO A 314 23.22 7.52 17.00
CA PRO A 314 23.71 7.25 18.35
C PRO A 314 22.69 7.50 19.47
N LYS A 315 21.72 8.39 19.21
CA LYS A 315 20.61 8.72 20.12
C LYS A 315 19.61 7.58 20.33
N TYR A 316 19.48 6.66 19.37
CA TYR A 316 18.58 5.51 19.41
C TYR A 316 19.30 4.16 19.35
N GLU A 317 20.64 4.18 19.30
CA GLU A 317 21.48 2.99 19.16
C GLU A 317 21.16 1.92 20.20
N MET A 318 21.02 0.67 19.75
CA MET A 318 20.75 -0.45 20.64
C MET A 318 21.29 -1.76 20.08
N THR A 319 21.57 -2.71 20.97
CA THR A 319 21.94 -4.09 20.59
C THR A 319 20.78 -4.80 19.89
N GLU A 320 21.08 -5.76 19.00
CA GLU A 320 20.10 -6.65 18.33
C GLU A 320 19.07 -7.24 19.32
N GLU A 321 19.52 -7.72 20.48
CA GLU A 321 18.65 -8.29 21.52
C GLU A 321 17.67 -7.27 22.13
N LYS A 322 18.11 -6.02 22.32
CA LYS A 322 17.26 -4.94 22.83
C LYS A 322 16.23 -4.52 21.80
N ALA A 323 16.63 -4.40 20.52
CA ALA A 323 15.71 -4.10 19.43
C ALA A 323 14.62 -5.19 19.30
N ASN A 324 15.01 -6.47 19.31
CA ASN A 324 14.05 -7.57 19.25
C ASN A 324 13.06 -7.57 20.42
N ARG A 325 13.54 -7.37 21.66
CA ARG A 325 12.66 -7.23 22.83
C ARG A 325 11.70 -6.06 22.70
N LEU A 326 12.16 -4.92 22.18
CA LEU A 326 11.30 -3.76 21.92
C LEU A 326 10.19 -4.11 20.91
N PHE A 327 10.53 -4.75 19.80
CA PHE A 327 9.54 -5.17 18.80
C PHE A 327 8.50 -6.13 19.39
N GLU A 328 8.91 -7.12 20.16
CA GLU A 328 7.98 -8.05 20.81
C GLU A 328 7.07 -7.35 21.84
N GLN A 329 7.60 -6.40 22.61
CA GLN A 329 6.81 -5.61 23.56
C GLN A 329 5.75 -4.78 22.83
N ARG A 330 6.14 -4.11 21.75
CA ARG A 330 5.22 -3.35 20.89
C ARG A 330 4.17 -4.24 20.26
N GLU A 331 4.55 -5.41 19.76
CA GLU A 331 3.60 -6.37 19.20
C GLU A 331 2.55 -6.81 20.23
N ARG A 332 2.99 -7.10 21.47
CA ARG A 332 2.08 -7.40 22.59
C ARG A 332 1.18 -6.22 22.95
N GLU A 333 1.70 -5.00 22.91
CA GLU A 333 0.93 -3.78 23.16
C GLU A 333 -0.13 -3.56 22.07
N ARG A 334 0.24 -3.65 20.79
CA ARG A 334 -0.69 -3.56 19.64
C ARG A 334 -1.84 -4.57 19.76
N ASN A 335 -1.51 -5.84 20.00
CA ASN A 335 -2.52 -6.88 20.13
C ASN A 335 -3.42 -6.65 21.33
N ARG A 336 -2.89 -6.15 22.45
CA ARG A 336 -3.70 -5.78 23.63
C ARG A 336 -4.62 -4.60 23.34
N ASN A 337 -4.13 -3.56 22.68
CA ASN A 337 -4.94 -2.38 22.34
C ASN A 337 -6.10 -2.74 21.40
N ALA A 338 -5.88 -3.71 20.50
CA ALA A 338 -6.94 -4.22 19.63
C ALA A 338 -7.93 -5.18 20.33
N GLU A 339 -7.48 -5.92 21.35
CA GLU A 339 -8.33 -6.82 22.14
C GLU A 339 -9.14 -6.09 23.23
N VAL A 340 -8.85 -4.80 23.50
CA VAL A 340 -9.58 -3.97 24.46
C VAL A 340 -10.45 -2.96 23.70
N PRO A 341 -11.65 -3.37 23.22
CA PRO A 341 -12.63 -2.43 22.70
C PRO A 341 -13.30 -1.79 23.92
N TYR A 342 -12.68 -0.78 24.54
CA TYR A 342 -13.46 0.02 25.47
C TYR A 342 -14.54 0.77 24.68
N VAL A 343 -15.75 0.25 24.82
CA VAL A 343 -17.05 0.91 24.67
C VAL A 343 -17.11 2.04 25.71
N ARG A 344 -17.39 3.26 25.20
CA ARG A 344 -17.56 4.57 25.87
C ARG A 344 -16.31 5.30 26.32
#